data_AF-A0A925CG23-F1
#
_entry.id   AF-A0A925CG23-F1
#
_cell.length_a   1.000
_cell.length_b   1.000
_cell.length_c   1.000
_cell.angle_alpha   90.00
_cell.angle_beta   90.00
_cell.angle_gamma   90.00
#
_symmetry.space_group_name_H-M   'P 1'
#
loop_
_entity.id
_entity.type
_entity.pdbx_description
1 polymer ?
#
loop_
_entity_poly.entity_id
_entity_poly.type
_entity_poly.pdbx_seq_one_letter_code
_entity_poly.pdbx_strand_id
1 'polypeptide(L)'
;GKGSQFSSLVERLGGASKVLEINMYKHSQASLCLVLPPVGNARAAILLLECIEHFTRSALFGNRKIQIQVCSPGRIDARRSALLAMGFYLGSDTLRRYAVGDLETTVSRDARYRRGQRLVIYDAGGDFERGFEWWERSGNGKDRLIRLQLPFENGRSDLLTGNGSRLDIENINLVATLLIHAEHQGYWSKLGEQFEEDMEALLNRHLLAGLVDAPWVRTGDAESADDMKFFSALQELVAVVFEESVRVKKKSSILFSRWHEIPARSSRGILHEMQSLLKKYRAEIVRQSRLLDKGDRT
;
A
#
# COMPACT_ATOMS: atom_id res chain seq x y z
N GLY A 1 -3.05 -20.57 11.88
CA GLY A 1 -2.57 -21.97 11.69
C GLY A 1 -1.21 -22.11 12.35
N LYS A 2 -0.68 -23.32 12.59
CA LYS A 2 0.62 -23.47 13.30
C LYS A 2 1.86 -23.05 12.49
N GLY A 3 1.71 -22.70 11.20
CA GLY A 3 2.81 -22.25 10.34
C GLY A 3 3.76 -23.36 9.86
N SER A 4 3.45 -24.63 10.15
CA SER A 4 4.30 -25.78 9.84
C SER A 4 4.59 -25.95 8.35
N GLN A 5 3.71 -25.45 7.47
CA GLN A 5 3.94 -25.49 6.02
C GLN A 5 5.14 -24.63 5.58
N PHE A 6 5.59 -23.70 6.43
CA PHE A 6 6.75 -22.85 6.18
C PHE A 6 8.03 -23.35 6.84
N SER A 7 8.03 -24.51 7.52
CA SER A 7 9.20 -24.99 8.27
C SER A 7 10.45 -25.12 7.40
N SER A 8 10.31 -25.77 6.23
CA SER A 8 11.41 -25.93 5.27
C SER A 8 11.95 -24.59 4.74
N LEU A 9 11.08 -23.59 4.58
CA LEU A 9 11.49 -22.25 4.20
C LEU A 9 12.26 -21.55 5.33
N VAL A 10 11.75 -21.64 6.56
CA VAL A 10 12.40 -21.07 7.76
C VAL A 10 13.78 -21.67 7.97
N GLU A 11 13.94 -22.99 7.83
CA GLU A 11 15.23 -23.66 7.90
C GLU A 11 16.22 -23.12 6.85
N ARG A 12 15.76 -22.97 5.60
CA ARG A 12 16.59 -22.44 4.50
C ARG A 12 16.96 -20.97 4.66
N LEU A 13 16.15 -20.19 5.39
CA LEU A 13 16.44 -18.80 5.74
C LEU A 13 17.41 -18.66 6.94
N GLY A 14 17.98 -19.78 7.43
CA GLY A 14 18.94 -19.78 8.53
C GLY A 14 18.32 -20.11 9.89
N GLY A 15 17.11 -20.67 9.91
CA GLY A 15 16.44 -21.17 11.11
C GLY A 15 15.51 -20.16 11.77
N ALA A 16 14.73 -20.66 12.74
CA ALA A 16 13.70 -19.86 13.42
C ALA A 16 14.28 -18.66 14.18
N SER A 17 15.46 -18.78 14.80
CA SER A 17 16.12 -17.68 15.51
C SER A 17 16.40 -16.50 14.58
N LYS A 18 17.02 -16.75 13.42
CA LYS A 18 17.37 -15.70 12.45
C LYS A 18 16.15 -15.03 11.83
N VAL A 19 15.08 -15.79 11.60
CA VAL A 19 13.80 -15.26 11.14
C VAL A 19 13.10 -14.45 12.25
N LEU A 20 13.18 -14.90 13.50
CA LEU A 20 12.53 -14.25 14.66
C LEU A 20 13.26 -13.00 15.16
N GLU A 21 14.57 -12.87 14.94
CA GLU A 21 15.36 -11.68 15.32
C GLU A 21 14.84 -10.39 14.67
N ILE A 22 14.21 -10.48 13.49
CA ILE A 22 13.66 -9.34 12.73
C ILE A 22 12.15 -9.12 13.01
N ASN A 23 11.51 -10.05 13.73
CA ASN A 23 10.04 -10.15 13.87
C ASN A 23 9.45 -9.33 15.04
N MET A 24 10.01 -8.17 15.36
CA MET A 24 9.50 -7.35 16.46
C MET A 24 8.03 -6.92 16.27
N TYR A 25 7.53 -6.93 15.02
CA TYR A 25 6.26 -6.34 14.65
C TYR A 25 5.46 -7.28 13.74
N LYS A 26 4.77 -8.25 14.36
CA LYS A 26 3.82 -9.12 13.67
C LYS A 26 2.43 -8.89 14.21
N HIS A 27 1.41 -9.33 13.47
CA HIS A 27 0.06 -9.46 14.02
C HIS A 27 0.11 -10.21 15.36
N SER A 28 -0.57 -9.70 16.38
CA SER A 28 -0.52 -10.18 17.76
C SER A 28 -0.81 -11.68 17.90
N GLN A 29 -1.71 -12.19 17.04
CA GLN A 29 -2.10 -13.60 17.00
C GLN A 29 -1.30 -14.47 15.99
N ALA A 30 -0.36 -13.89 15.24
CA ALA A 30 0.39 -14.66 14.25
C ALA A 30 1.38 -15.61 14.93
N SER A 31 1.37 -16.89 14.54
CA SER A 31 2.35 -17.86 15.03
C SER A 31 3.75 -17.68 14.40
N LEU A 32 3.81 -17.12 13.19
CA LEU A 32 5.01 -16.93 12.39
C LEU A 32 4.90 -15.60 11.63
N CYS A 33 6.01 -14.90 11.49
CA CYS A 33 6.17 -13.76 10.58
C CYS A 33 7.44 -14.00 9.76
N LEU A 34 7.39 -13.69 8.47
CA LEU A 34 8.52 -13.84 7.55
C LEU A 34 8.80 -12.46 6.96
N VAL A 35 9.93 -11.87 7.32
CA VAL A 35 10.44 -10.66 6.66
C VAL A 35 11.21 -11.10 5.42
N LEU A 36 10.67 -10.80 4.25
CA LEU A 36 11.26 -11.16 2.97
C LEU A 36 12.31 -10.12 2.56
N PRO A 37 13.33 -10.50 1.77
CA PRO A 37 14.28 -9.55 1.24
C PRO A 37 13.54 -8.48 0.39
N PRO A 38 14.03 -7.23 0.43
CA PRO A 38 13.48 -6.15 -0.39
C PRO A 38 13.66 -6.46 -1.88
N VAL A 39 12.69 -6.02 -2.67
CA VAL A 39 12.66 -6.20 -4.12
C VAL A 39 12.23 -4.90 -4.78
N GLY A 40 12.81 -4.59 -5.95
CA GLY A 40 12.72 -3.24 -6.52
C GLY A 40 11.36 -2.83 -7.08
N ASN A 41 10.44 -3.75 -7.34
CA ASN A 41 9.13 -3.43 -7.92
C ASN A 41 8.04 -4.46 -7.59
N ALA A 42 6.77 -4.09 -7.81
CA ALA A 42 5.61 -4.95 -7.57
C ALA A 42 5.69 -6.30 -8.27
N ARG A 43 6.19 -6.36 -9.52
CA ARG A 43 6.29 -7.62 -10.27
C ARG A 43 7.25 -8.59 -9.61
N ALA A 44 8.42 -8.13 -9.17
CA ALA A 44 9.37 -8.95 -8.46
C ALA A 44 8.81 -9.43 -7.10
N ALA A 45 8.08 -8.57 -6.38
CA ALA A 45 7.41 -8.95 -5.14
C ALA A 45 6.35 -10.04 -5.35
N ILE A 46 5.51 -9.90 -6.38
CA ILE A 46 4.50 -10.89 -6.72
C ILE A 46 5.15 -12.22 -7.10
N LEU A 47 6.16 -12.22 -7.96
CA LEU A 47 6.88 -13.43 -8.37
C LEU A 47 7.54 -14.13 -7.18
N LEU A 48 8.13 -13.38 -6.24
CA LEU A 48 8.70 -13.94 -5.02
C LEU A 48 7.62 -14.68 -4.20
N LEU A 49 6.46 -14.06 -4.01
CA LEU A 49 5.35 -14.67 -3.27
C LEU A 49 4.81 -15.90 -4.01
N GLU A 50 4.68 -15.88 -5.33
CA GLU A 50 4.26 -17.03 -6.14
C GLU A 50 5.27 -18.19 -6.05
N CYS A 51 6.57 -17.90 -6.04
CA CYS A 51 7.61 -18.90 -5.80
C CYS A 51 7.48 -19.53 -4.41
N ILE A 52 7.17 -18.73 -3.38
CA ILE A 52 6.92 -19.25 -2.03
C ILE A 52 5.62 -20.08 -1.99
N GLU A 53 4.54 -19.65 -2.66
CA GLU A 53 3.31 -20.42 -2.80
C GLU A 53 3.59 -21.80 -3.40
N HIS A 54 4.35 -21.83 -4.50
CA HIS A 54 4.72 -23.06 -5.17
C HIS A 54 5.61 -23.97 -4.30
N PHE A 55 6.62 -23.39 -3.65
CA PHE A 55 7.55 -24.12 -2.79
C PHE A 55 6.86 -24.72 -1.56
N THR A 56 5.98 -23.96 -0.91
CA THR A 56 5.29 -24.37 0.32
C THR A 56 4.00 -25.14 0.06
N ARG A 57 3.54 -25.18 -1.20
CA ARG A 57 2.23 -25.73 -1.62
C ARG A 57 1.07 -25.13 -0.84
N SER A 58 1.17 -23.87 -0.46
CA SER A 58 0.16 -23.13 0.28
C SER A 58 -0.14 -21.83 -0.45
N ALA A 59 -1.41 -21.55 -0.70
CA ALA A 59 -1.82 -20.23 -1.17
C ALA A 59 -1.41 -19.16 -0.14
N LEU A 60 -0.82 -18.08 -0.62
CA LEU A 60 -0.52 -16.86 0.12
C LEU A 60 -1.62 -15.83 -0.16
N PHE A 61 -1.90 -15.56 -1.44
CA PHE A 61 -2.93 -14.60 -1.84
C PHE A 61 -4.33 -15.13 -1.52
N GLY A 62 -5.19 -14.26 -0.96
CA GLY A 62 -6.56 -14.60 -0.59
C GLY A 62 -6.68 -15.55 0.61
N ASN A 63 -5.57 -16.05 1.16
CA ASN A 63 -5.59 -16.97 2.30
C ASN A 63 -5.87 -16.23 3.60
N ARG A 64 -7.04 -16.46 4.20
CA ARG A 64 -7.46 -15.82 5.47
C ARG A 64 -6.57 -16.14 6.67
N LYS A 65 -5.69 -17.15 6.58
CA LYS A 65 -4.73 -17.50 7.63
C LYS A 65 -3.40 -16.75 7.51
N ILE A 66 -3.25 -15.92 6.48
CA ILE A 66 -2.01 -15.20 6.17
C ILE A 66 -2.37 -13.71 6.01
N GLN A 67 -1.57 -12.86 6.65
CA GLN A 67 -1.61 -11.42 6.45
C GLN A 67 -0.38 -11.03 5.65
N ILE A 68 -0.59 -10.27 4.57
CA ILE A 68 0.47 -9.68 3.76
C ILE A 68 0.65 -8.22 4.17
N GLN A 69 1.89 -7.83 4.45
CA GLN A 69 2.30 -6.46 4.72
C GLN A 69 3.20 -6.01 3.58
N VAL A 70 2.85 -4.91 2.93
CA VAL A 70 3.65 -4.34 1.83
C VAL A 70 4.42 -3.15 2.37
N CYS A 71 5.75 -3.25 2.35
CA CYS A 71 6.65 -2.24 2.88
C CYS A 71 7.12 -1.32 1.75
N SER A 72 7.14 -0.02 2.03
CA SER A 72 7.63 1.01 1.12
C SER A 72 8.73 1.83 1.80
N PRO A 73 9.78 2.21 1.07
CA PRO A 73 10.89 2.93 1.68
C PRO A 73 10.49 4.34 2.11
N GLY A 74 11.08 4.80 3.22
CA GLY A 74 10.83 6.12 3.78
C GLY A 74 9.51 6.27 4.51
N ARG A 75 9.47 7.21 5.46
CA ARG A 75 8.22 7.63 6.10
C ARG A 75 7.56 8.70 5.23
N ILE A 76 6.26 8.57 5.03
CA ILE A 76 5.39 9.62 4.48
C ILE A 76 4.64 10.28 5.62
N ASP A 77 4.22 11.53 5.50
CA ASP A 77 3.48 12.22 6.56
C ASP A 77 2.08 11.59 6.85
N ALA A 78 1.37 12.13 7.84
CA ALA A 78 0.06 11.62 8.25
C ALA A 78 -1.00 11.72 7.13
N ARG A 79 -1.00 12.82 6.37
CA ARG A 79 -1.94 13.06 5.27
C ARG A 79 -1.69 12.07 4.13
N ARG A 80 -0.43 11.91 3.72
CA ARG A 80 -0.02 10.92 2.70
C ARG A 80 -0.25 9.49 3.19
N SER A 81 -0.11 9.22 4.48
CA SER A 81 -0.49 7.91 5.06
C SER A 81 -1.97 7.63 4.88
N ALA A 82 -2.85 8.63 5.07
CA ALA A 82 -4.28 8.50 4.77
C ALA A 82 -4.52 8.19 3.29
N LEU A 83 -3.91 8.95 2.39
CA LEU A 83 -4.02 8.74 0.94
C LEU A 83 -3.51 7.34 0.52
N LEU A 84 -2.42 6.86 1.12
CA LEU A 84 -1.92 5.50 0.87
C LEU A 84 -2.97 4.45 1.28
N ALA A 85 -3.50 4.55 2.50
CA ALA A 85 -4.50 3.62 3.03
C ALA A 85 -5.78 3.61 2.20
N MET A 86 -6.32 4.79 1.91
CA MET A 86 -7.55 4.95 1.14
C MET A 86 -7.35 4.51 -0.32
N GLY A 87 -6.19 4.79 -0.92
CA GLY A 87 -5.87 4.45 -2.30
C GLY A 87 -5.72 2.94 -2.49
N PHE A 88 -5.08 2.27 -1.53
CA PHE A 88 -5.08 0.82 -1.43
C PHE A 88 -6.51 0.28 -1.34
N TYR A 89 -7.29 0.76 -0.38
CA TYR A 89 -8.57 0.15 -0.06
C TYR A 89 -9.62 0.35 -1.17
N LEU A 90 -9.69 1.57 -1.73
CA LEU A 90 -10.58 1.90 -2.86
C LEU A 90 -10.12 1.29 -4.19
N GLY A 91 -8.81 1.07 -4.34
CA GLY A 91 -8.21 0.48 -5.54
C GLY A 91 -8.23 -1.06 -5.57
N SER A 92 -8.51 -1.70 -4.43
CA SER A 92 -8.46 -3.15 -4.28
C SER A 92 -9.55 -3.86 -5.09
N ASP A 93 -9.22 -5.06 -5.56
CA ASP A 93 -10.18 -6.02 -6.14
C ASP A 93 -10.88 -6.88 -5.08
N THR A 94 -10.51 -6.72 -3.81
CA THR A 94 -10.97 -7.57 -2.71
C THR A 94 -11.66 -6.73 -1.65
N LEU A 95 -12.90 -7.09 -1.32
CA LEU A 95 -13.64 -6.46 -0.23
C LEU A 95 -13.19 -7.03 1.12
N ARG A 96 -12.92 -6.15 2.08
CA ARG A 96 -12.44 -6.54 3.42
C ARG A 96 -13.27 -5.89 4.51
N ARG A 97 -13.31 -6.54 5.65
CA ARG A 97 -13.79 -5.90 6.88
C ARG A 97 -12.66 -6.04 7.87
N TYR A 98 -12.30 -4.93 8.48
CA TYR A 98 -11.33 -4.93 9.55
C TYR A 98 -12.09 -4.82 10.86
N ALA A 99 -11.86 -5.77 11.75
CA ALA A 99 -12.08 -5.60 13.16
C ALA A 99 -10.85 -4.91 13.79
N VAL A 100 -11.06 -4.27 14.93
CA VAL A 100 -9.98 -3.62 15.71
C VAL A 100 -8.81 -4.58 15.96
N GLY A 101 -9.11 -5.85 16.29
CA GLY A 101 -8.11 -6.88 16.52
C GLY A 101 -7.28 -7.28 15.30
N ASP A 102 -7.76 -7.05 14.08
CA ASP A 102 -7.03 -7.39 12.84
C ASP A 102 -5.81 -6.47 12.59
N LEU A 103 -5.77 -5.34 13.29
CA LEU A 103 -4.72 -4.32 13.22
C LEU A 103 -3.83 -4.33 14.46
N GLU A 104 -4.07 -5.27 15.39
CA GLU A 104 -3.31 -5.42 16.61
C GLU A 104 -1.97 -6.10 16.32
N THR A 105 -0.88 -5.37 16.47
CA THR A 105 0.50 -5.90 16.39
C THR A 105 1.06 -6.22 17.76
N THR A 106 2.14 -6.99 17.82
CA THR A 106 2.87 -7.36 19.05
C THR A 106 3.32 -6.18 19.92
N VAL A 107 3.40 -4.97 19.35
CA VAL A 107 3.83 -3.75 20.06
C VAL A 107 2.74 -2.68 20.16
N SER A 108 1.56 -2.92 19.57
CA SER A 108 0.50 -1.90 19.49
C SER A 108 0.01 -1.40 20.86
N ARG A 109 0.20 -2.19 21.92
CA ARG A 109 -0.13 -1.84 23.32
C ARG A 109 1.08 -1.44 24.17
N ASP A 110 2.29 -1.47 23.61
CA ASP A 110 3.51 -1.16 24.35
C ASP A 110 3.83 0.33 24.22
N ALA A 111 3.79 1.05 25.36
CA ALA A 111 4.01 2.50 25.41
C ALA A 111 5.38 2.95 24.88
N ARG A 112 6.38 2.05 24.81
CA ARG A 112 7.70 2.34 24.24
C ARG A 112 7.65 2.48 22.72
N TYR A 113 6.67 1.83 22.09
CA TYR A 113 6.51 1.85 20.64
C TYR A 113 5.35 2.78 20.29
N ARG A 114 5.64 3.84 19.55
CA ARG A 114 4.64 4.79 19.00
C ARG A 114 3.92 4.16 17.81
N ARG A 115 3.26 3.02 18.04
CA ARG A 115 2.50 2.26 17.07
C ARG A 115 1.07 2.11 17.61
N GLY A 116 0.08 2.41 16.79
CA GLY A 116 -1.33 2.22 17.11
C GLY A 116 -1.88 1.03 16.33
N GLN A 117 -3.16 0.71 16.55
CA GLN A 117 -3.87 -0.24 15.70
C GLN A 117 -4.25 0.49 14.40
N ARG A 118 -3.36 0.44 13.41
CA ARG A 118 -3.45 1.23 12.18
C ARG A 118 -3.26 0.36 10.95
N LEU A 119 -3.82 0.80 9.83
CA LEU A 119 -3.56 0.17 8.53
C LEU A 119 -2.15 0.49 8.02
N VAL A 120 -1.68 1.72 8.26
CA VAL A 120 -0.32 2.18 7.98
C VAL A 120 0.47 2.24 9.29
N ILE A 121 1.65 1.64 9.30
CA ILE A 121 2.58 1.68 10.43
C ILE A 121 3.95 2.11 9.93
N TYR A 122 4.65 3.00 10.65
CA TYR A 122 6.05 3.23 10.32
C TYR A 122 6.92 2.08 10.86
N ASP A 123 8.15 1.97 10.35
CA ASP A 123 9.29 1.20 10.87
C ASP A 123 8.90 0.04 11.79
N ALA A 124 8.23 -0.95 11.22
CA ALA A 124 7.88 -2.20 11.87
C ALA A 124 9.09 -3.16 11.87
N GLY A 125 10.32 -2.64 12.06
CA GLY A 125 11.57 -3.40 12.19
C GLY A 125 12.06 -4.10 10.90
N GLY A 126 13.37 -4.13 10.68
CA GLY A 126 14.02 -4.78 9.53
C GLY A 126 14.65 -3.79 8.55
N ASP A 127 15.71 -4.24 7.89
CA ASP A 127 16.48 -3.42 6.96
C ASP A 127 15.72 -3.20 5.65
N PHE A 128 15.86 -2.00 5.10
CA PHE A 128 15.50 -1.70 3.72
C PHE A 128 16.79 -1.72 2.89
N GLU A 129 16.77 -2.35 1.70
CA GLU A 129 17.92 -2.33 0.81
C GLU A 129 18.12 -0.93 0.26
N ARG A 130 19.09 -0.22 0.82
CA ARG A 130 19.40 1.14 0.39
C ARG A 130 20.06 1.16 -0.98
N GLY A 131 20.77 0.09 -1.37
CA GLY A 131 21.51 -0.07 -2.61
C GLY A 131 20.64 -0.24 -3.86
N PHE A 132 19.46 0.38 -3.88
CA PHE A 132 18.64 0.48 -5.07
C PHE A 132 18.98 1.75 -5.84
N GLU A 133 19.18 1.63 -7.14
CA GLU A 133 19.40 2.80 -8.01
C GLU A 133 18.17 3.71 -7.98
N TRP A 134 18.44 4.99 -7.78
CA TRP A 134 17.46 6.03 -7.62
C TRP A 134 17.75 7.16 -8.59
N TRP A 135 16.71 7.85 -9.03
CA TRP A 135 16.86 9.01 -9.89
C TRP A 135 16.62 10.28 -9.08
N GLU A 136 17.56 11.20 -9.14
CA GLU A 136 17.40 12.58 -8.68
C GLU A 136 17.40 13.52 -9.89
N ARG A 137 16.61 14.59 -9.84
CA ARG A 137 16.72 15.66 -10.85
C ARG A 137 17.99 16.45 -10.60
N SER A 138 18.81 16.65 -11.63
CA SER A 138 19.94 17.56 -11.58
C SER A 138 19.46 19.01 -11.36
N GLY A 139 20.33 19.84 -10.78
CA GLY A 139 20.04 21.27 -10.51
C GLY A 139 19.69 22.09 -11.75
N ASN A 140 20.00 21.61 -12.96
CA ASN A 140 19.58 22.23 -14.22
C ASN A 140 18.16 21.83 -14.68
N GLY A 141 17.49 20.95 -13.93
CA GLY A 141 16.12 20.49 -14.17
C GLY A 141 15.93 19.59 -15.40
N LYS A 142 17.01 19.32 -16.16
CA LYS A 142 17.00 18.54 -17.41
C LYS A 142 17.72 17.22 -17.27
N ASP A 143 18.85 17.21 -16.58
CA ASP A 143 19.66 16.01 -16.42
C ASP A 143 19.20 15.19 -15.21
N ARG A 144 19.61 13.93 -15.19
CA ARG A 144 19.33 13.00 -14.09
C ARG A 144 20.63 12.54 -13.48
N LEU A 145 20.61 12.42 -12.17
CA LEU A 145 21.70 11.83 -11.43
C LEU A 145 21.20 10.51 -10.87
N ILE A 146 21.81 9.41 -11.33
CA ILE A 146 21.59 8.11 -10.71
C ILE A 146 22.31 8.14 -9.37
N ARG A 147 21.55 7.97 -8.29
CA ARG A 147 22.06 7.74 -6.95
C ARG A 147 22.02 6.25 -6.70
N LEU A 148 23.11 5.71 -6.18
CA LEU A 148 23.18 4.29 -5.82
C LEU A 148 22.49 3.99 -4.49
N GLN A 149 21.97 5.02 -3.83
CA GLN A 149 21.25 4.90 -2.58
C GLN A 149 19.97 5.74 -2.59
N LEU A 150 18.89 5.17 -2.07
CA LEU A 150 17.66 5.93 -1.85
C LEU A 150 17.90 7.07 -0.85
N PRO A 151 17.31 8.26 -1.07
CA PRO A 151 17.52 9.43 -0.23
C PRO A 151 16.73 9.40 1.07
N PHE A 152 15.89 8.39 1.29
CA PHE A 152 14.91 8.42 2.36
C PHE A 152 15.58 8.26 3.74
N GLU A 153 15.47 9.31 4.54
CA GLU A 153 15.93 9.34 5.93
C GLU A 153 15.35 8.15 6.69
N ASN A 154 16.20 7.51 7.51
CA ASN A 154 15.95 6.29 8.27
C ASN A 154 14.47 6.02 8.57
N GLY A 155 13.84 5.15 7.77
CA GLY A 155 12.49 4.69 8.07
C GLY A 155 11.80 4.04 6.88
N ARG A 156 10.59 3.56 7.14
CA ARG A 156 9.72 2.94 6.14
C ARG A 156 8.25 3.07 6.52
N SER A 157 7.38 2.96 5.53
CA SER A 157 5.93 2.92 5.70
C SER A 157 5.41 1.56 5.26
N ASP A 158 4.75 0.86 6.18
CA ASP A 158 4.25 -0.48 5.93
C ASP A 158 2.72 -0.47 5.94
N LEU A 159 2.12 -1.14 4.97
CA LEU A 159 0.67 -1.23 4.83
C LEU A 159 0.17 -2.65 5.05
N LEU A 160 -0.76 -2.83 6.00
CA LEU A 160 -1.40 -4.11 6.29
C LEU A 160 -2.52 -4.41 5.29
N THR A 161 -2.27 -5.30 4.34
CA THR A 161 -3.23 -5.60 3.25
C THR A 161 -4.28 -6.65 3.62
N GLY A 162 -4.14 -7.30 4.78
CA GLY A 162 -4.94 -8.48 5.12
C GLY A 162 -4.53 -9.69 4.28
N ASN A 163 -5.49 -10.44 3.75
CA ASN A 163 -5.23 -11.62 2.92
C ASN A 163 -4.59 -11.31 1.54
N GLY A 164 -4.54 -10.02 1.15
CA GLY A 164 -3.84 -9.49 -0.03
C GLY A 164 -4.22 -10.07 -1.39
N SER A 165 -4.01 -9.28 -2.44
CA SER A 165 -4.05 -9.70 -3.83
C SER A 165 -2.83 -9.19 -4.59
N ARG A 166 -2.61 -9.72 -5.80
CA ARG A 166 -1.58 -9.20 -6.70
C ARG A 166 -1.82 -7.73 -7.01
N LEU A 167 -3.08 -7.37 -7.25
CA LEU A 167 -3.47 -5.99 -7.55
C LEU A 167 -3.21 -5.05 -6.37
N ASP A 168 -3.38 -5.53 -5.14
CA ASP A 168 -3.05 -4.73 -3.95
C ASP A 168 -1.56 -4.36 -3.94
N ILE A 169 -0.67 -5.33 -4.19
CA ILE A 169 0.78 -5.07 -4.23
C ILE A 169 1.11 -4.04 -5.32
N GLU A 170 0.53 -4.17 -6.50
CA GLU A 170 0.72 -3.20 -7.59
C GLU A 170 0.21 -1.81 -7.24
N ASN A 171 -0.99 -1.71 -6.67
CA ASN A 171 -1.58 -0.44 -6.28
C ASN A 171 -0.77 0.22 -5.16
N ILE A 172 -0.37 -0.54 -4.15
CA ILE A 172 0.43 -0.02 -3.03
C ILE A 172 1.79 0.45 -3.54
N ASN A 173 2.46 -0.33 -4.38
CA ASN A 173 3.74 0.07 -4.95
C ASN A 173 3.61 1.36 -5.76
N LEU A 174 2.57 1.50 -6.59
CA LEU A 174 2.29 2.73 -7.34
C LEU A 174 2.05 3.93 -6.41
N VAL A 175 1.10 3.81 -5.49
CA VAL A 175 0.66 4.92 -4.63
C VAL A 175 1.80 5.34 -3.70
N ALA A 176 2.47 4.38 -3.05
CA ALA A 176 3.61 4.67 -2.19
C ALA A 176 4.76 5.33 -2.96
N THR A 177 5.03 4.89 -4.20
CA THR A 177 6.03 5.54 -5.06
C THR A 177 5.68 7.01 -5.31
N LEU A 178 4.44 7.31 -5.71
CA LEU A 178 4.05 8.70 -5.97
C LEU A 178 4.17 9.57 -4.71
N LEU A 179 3.65 9.08 -3.58
CA LEU A 179 3.63 9.82 -2.32
C LEU A 179 5.03 10.01 -1.73
N ILE A 180 5.91 9.00 -1.79
CA ILE A 180 7.27 9.14 -1.26
C ILE A 180 8.12 10.11 -2.09
N HIS A 181 7.90 10.13 -3.40
CA HIS A 181 8.57 11.10 -4.27
C HIS A 181 8.07 12.52 -4.02
N ALA A 182 6.79 12.72 -3.69
CA ALA A 182 6.29 14.03 -3.29
C ALA A 182 6.86 14.46 -1.92
N GLU A 183 6.82 13.57 -0.92
CA GLU A 183 7.34 13.83 0.44
C GLU A 183 8.81 14.24 0.43
N HIS A 184 9.65 13.50 -0.30
CA HIS A 184 11.11 13.66 -0.26
C HIS A 184 11.68 14.37 -1.49
N GLN A 185 10.84 15.09 -2.24
CA GLN A 185 11.26 15.86 -3.42
C GLN A 185 12.03 15.01 -4.46
N GLY A 186 11.62 13.76 -4.63
CA GLY A 186 12.23 12.81 -5.56
C GLY A 186 12.00 13.14 -7.03
N TYR A 187 12.49 12.29 -7.94
CA TYR A 187 12.38 12.51 -9.39
C TYR A 187 10.95 12.79 -9.90
N TRP A 188 9.99 11.98 -9.43
CA TRP A 188 8.56 12.13 -9.72
C TRP A 188 7.80 13.04 -8.75
N SER A 189 8.46 13.94 -8.01
CA SER A 189 7.80 14.82 -7.01
C SER A 189 6.56 15.51 -7.55
N LYS A 190 6.69 16.22 -8.68
CA LYS A 190 5.56 16.90 -9.36
C LYS A 190 4.43 15.95 -9.76
N LEU A 191 4.76 14.71 -10.13
CA LEU A 191 3.75 13.71 -10.48
C LEU A 191 3.04 13.20 -9.22
N GLY A 192 3.78 13.04 -8.12
CA GLY A 192 3.23 12.71 -6.81
C GLY A 192 2.32 13.80 -6.26
N GLU A 193 2.74 15.06 -6.32
CA GLU A 193 1.91 16.23 -5.95
C GLU A 193 0.61 16.27 -6.76
N GLN A 194 0.69 16.08 -8.08
CA GLN A 194 -0.50 16.02 -8.93
C GLN A 194 -1.42 14.83 -8.58
N PHE A 195 -0.85 13.69 -8.21
CA PHE A 195 -1.61 12.53 -7.75
C PHE A 195 -2.37 12.83 -6.46
N GLU A 196 -1.73 13.49 -5.50
CA GLU A 196 -2.37 13.91 -4.26
C GLU A 196 -3.58 14.81 -4.54
N GLU A 197 -3.41 15.85 -5.36
CA GLU A 197 -4.49 16.75 -5.76
C GLU A 197 -5.65 16.01 -6.45
N ASP A 198 -5.34 15.14 -7.41
CA ASP A 198 -6.35 14.38 -8.14
C ASP A 198 -7.11 13.41 -7.21
N MET A 199 -6.40 12.79 -6.27
CA MET A 199 -6.97 11.86 -5.31
C MET A 199 -7.86 12.59 -4.31
N GLU A 200 -7.43 13.72 -3.77
CA GLU A 200 -8.26 14.55 -2.90
C GLU A 200 -9.49 15.12 -3.61
N ALA A 201 -9.33 15.57 -4.86
CA ALA A 201 -10.47 15.99 -5.66
C ALA A 201 -11.48 14.84 -5.86
N LEU A 202 -11.00 13.60 -6.03
CA LEU A 202 -11.84 12.41 -6.08
C LEU A 202 -12.54 12.17 -4.73
N LEU A 203 -11.81 12.21 -3.62
CA LEU A 203 -12.40 12.01 -2.28
C LEU A 203 -13.44 13.09 -1.97
N ASN A 204 -13.17 14.35 -2.30
CA ASN A 204 -14.11 15.47 -2.15
C ASN A 204 -15.42 15.25 -2.91
N ARG A 205 -15.35 14.82 -4.19
CA ARG A 205 -16.54 14.54 -5.01
C ARG A 205 -17.43 13.44 -4.42
N HIS A 206 -16.83 12.51 -3.69
CA HIS A 206 -17.53 11.39 -3.05
C HIS A 206 -17.71 11.59 -1.53
N LEU A 207 -17.54 12.82 -1.03
CA LEU A 207 -17.72 13.22 0.38
C LEU A 207 -16.84 12.46 1.39
N LEU A 208 -15.67 11.98 0.96
CA LEU A 208 -14.72 11.24 1.79
C LEU A 208 -13.50 12.06 2.24
N ALA A 209 -13.42 13.34 1.88
CA ALA A 209 -12.25 14.15 2.18
C ALA A 209 -12.01 14.31 3.69
N GLY A 210 -13.07 14.39 4.49
CA GLY A 210 -12.95 14.45 5.95
C GLY A 210 -12.31 13.21 6.58
N LEU A 211 -12.27 12.07 5.85
CA LEU A 211 -11.57 10.88 6.33
C LEU A 211 -10.05 11.07 6.34
N VAL A 212 -9.50 11.97 5.52
CA VAL A 212 -8.04 12.22 5.45
C VAL A 212 -7.48 12.71 6.79
N ASP A 213 -8.27 13.46 7.56
CA ASP A 213 -7.88 14.04 8.85
C ASP A 213 -7.98 13.04 10.03
N ALA A 214 -8.44 11.81 9.78
CA ALA A 214 -8.39 10.76 10.77
C ALA A 214 -6.94 10.30 11.03
N PRO A 215 -6.63 9.74 12.21
CA PRO A 215 -5.25 9.36 12.52
C PRO A 215 -4.88 8.03 11.87
N TRP A 216 -4.64 8.01 10.55
CA TRP A 216 -4.31 6.80 9.77
C TRP A 216 -2.97 6.16 10.14
N VAL A 217 -2.12 6.92 10.83
CA VAL A 217 -0.84 6.50 11.37
C VAL A 217 -0.67 7.11 12.76
N ARG A 218 0.12 6.45 13.62
CA ARG A 218 0.44 6.99 14.94
C ARG A 218 1.70 7.85 14.87
N THR A 219 1.52 9.15 15.05
CA THR A 219 2.59 10.10 15.33
C THR A 219 2.76 10.21 16.86
N GLY A 220 3.78 10.87 17.39
CA GLY A 220 4.10 10.77 18.84
C GLY A 220 3.10 11.44 19.79
N ASP A 221 2.08 12.10 19.25
CA ASP A 221 1.09 12.92 19.95
C ASP A 221 -0.15 12.13 20.40
N ALA A 222 -0.96 12.75 21.26
CA ALA A 222 -2.15 12.14 21.83
C ALA A 222 -3.29 11.97 20.82
N GLU A 223 -3.42 12.86 19.84
CA GLU A 223 -4.48 12.80 18.84
C GLU A 223 -4.33 11.58 17.92
N SER A 224 -3.10 11.34 17.46
CA SER A 224 -2.79 10.18 16.62
C SER A 224 -2.83 8.84 17.36
N ALA A 225 -2.92 8.86 18.70
CA ALA A 225 -3.13 7.67 19.52
C ALA A 225 -4.60 7.26 19.64
N ASP A 226 -5.56 8.03 19.11
CA ASP A 226 -6.98 7.72 19.17
C ASP A 226 -7.37 6.62 18.17
N ASP A 227 -7.39 5.38 18.67
CA ASP A 227 -7.79 4.20 17.90
C ASP A 227 -9.28 4.25 17.47
N MET A 228 -10.14 4.91 18.25
CA MET A 228 -11.57 5.00 17.95
C MET A 228 -11.86 5.97 16.81
N LYS A 229 -11.16 7.12 16.78
CA LYS A 229 -11.23 8.09 15.67
C LYS A 229 -10.77 7.44 14.36
N PHE A 230 -9.64 6.72 14.39
CA PHE A 230 -9.17 5.97 13.24
C PHE A 230 -10.19 4.88 12.81
N PHE A 231 -10.68 4.06 13.74
CA PHE A 231 -11.56 2.96 13.39
C PHE A 231 -12.90 3.43 12.84
N SER A 232 -13.43 4.54 13.35
CA SER A 232 -14.65 5.17 12.81
C SER A 232 -14.47 5.55 11.33
N ALA A 233 -13.35 6.23 11.00
CA ALA A 233 -13.04 6.59 9.62
C ALA A 233 -12.85 5.38 8.71
N LEU A 234 -12.22 4.31 9.22
CA LEU A 234 -12.07 3.06 8.49
C LEU A 234 -13.44 2.40 8.21
N GLN A 235 -14.35 2.37 9.20
CA GLN A 235 -15.68 1.79 9.00
C GLN A 235 -16.52 2.59 8.00
N GLU A 236 -16.40 3.92 7.99
CA GLU A 236 -17.05 4.76 7.00
C GLU A 236 -16.56 4.45 5.59
N LEU A 237 -15.24 4.36 5.40
CA LEU A 237 -14.64 3.94 4.13
C LEU A 237 -15.10 2.54 3.71
N VAL A 238 -15.13 1.59 4.65
CA VAL A 238 -15.61 0.22 4.42
C VAL A 238 -17.07 0.25 3.96
N ALA A 239 -17.94 1.01 4.64
CA ALA A 239 -19.36 1.08 4.30
C ALA A 239 -19.57 1.57 2.86
N VAL A 240 -18.89 2.64 2.46
CA VAL A 240 -18.97 3.22 1.12
C VAL A 240 -18.51 2.22 0.05
N VAL A 241 -17.40 1.53 0.29
CA VAL A 241 -16.90 0.49 -0.63
C VAL A 241 -17.88 -0.66 -0.78
N PHE A 242 -18.50 -1.11 0.31
CA PHE A 242 -19.49 -2.18 0.26
C PHE A 242 -20.75 -1.76 -0.51
N GLU A 243 -21.29 -0.57 -0.23
CA GLU A 243 -22.44 -0.02 -0.94
C GLU A 243 -22.17 0.10 -2.45
N GLU A 244 -21.03 0.69 -2.80
CA GLU A 244 -20.63 0.85 -4.20
C GLU A 244 -20.40 -0.49 -4.91
N SER A 245 -19.88 -1.50 -4.20
CA SER A 245 -19.72 -2.85 -4.76
C SER A 245 -21.06 -3.50 -5.14
N VAL A 246 -22.11 -3.28 -4.33
CA VAL A 246 -23.47 -3.75 -4.63
C VAL A 246 -24.02 -3.02 -5.85
N ARG A 247 -23.79 -1.70 -5.94
CA ARG A 247 -24.18 -0.89 -7.11
C ARG A 247 -23.49 -1.35 -8.39
N VAL A 248 -22.20 -1.68 -8.32
CA VAL A 248 -21.42 -2.22 -9.46
C VAL A 248 -21.96 -3.59 -9.88
N LYS A 249 -22.21 -4.51 -8.94
CA LYS A 249 -22.78 -5.84 -9.25
C LYS A 249 -24.18 -5.76 -9.87
N LYS A 250 -25.03 -4.85 -9.39
CA LYS A 250 -26.35 -4.59 -9.99
C LYS A 250 -26.20 -4.07 -11.43
N LYS A 251 -25.31 -3.10 -11.66
CA LYS A 251 -25.04 -2.58 -13.02
C LYS A 251 -24.46 -3.64 -13.95
N SER A 252 -23.55 -4.51 -13.50
CA SER A 252 -23.03 -5.59 -14.35
C SER A 252 -24.11 -6.61 -14.71
N SER A 253 -24.99 -6.97 -13.77
CA SER A 253 -26.15 -7.83 -14.03
C SER A 253 -27.16 -7.21 -15.00
N ILE A 254 -27.39 -5.90 -14.92
CA ILE A 254 -28.29 -5.17 -15.82
C ILE A 254 -27.66 -4.97 -17.20
N LEU A 255 -26.35 -4.70 -17.26
CA LEU A 255 -25.62 -4.53 -18.52
C LEU A 255 -25.74 -5.77 -19.40
N PHE A 256 -25.67 -6.98 -18.84
CA PHE A 256 -25.94 -8.23 -19.59
C PHE A 256 -27.30 -8.26 -20.32
N SER A 257 -28.28 -7.44 -19.91
CA SER A 257 -29.64 -7.43 -20.46
C SER A 257 -29.98 -6.22 -21.35
N ARG A 258 -29.17 -5.15 -21.40
CA ARG A 258 -29.62 -3.87 -22.00
C ARG A 258 -28.51 -2.94 -22.50
N TRP A 259 -27.59 -3.47 -23.31
CA TRP A 259 -26.43 -2.74 -23.86
C TRP A 259 -26.75 -1.54 -24.78
N HIS A 260 -28.02 -1.24 -25.12
CA HIS A 260 -28.37 -0.21 -26.12
C HIS A 260 -29.11 1.02 -25.58
N GLU A 261 -29.33 1.17 -24.27
CA GLU A 261 -30.19 2.26 -23.75
C GLU A 261 -29.64 2.92 -22.46
N ILE A 262 -28.44 3.51 -22.47
CA ILE A 262 -27.99 4.33 -21.32
C ILE A 262 -27.50 5.71 -21.78
N PRO A 263 -28.26 6.79 -21.51
CA PRO A 263 -27.84 8.16 -21.77
C PRO A 263 -26.72 8.61 -20.82
N ALA A 264 -25.81 9.43 -21.33
CA ALA A 264 -24.69 10.01 -20.61
C ALA A 264 -25.11 11.24 -19.79
N ARG A 265 -25.17 11.10 -18.45
CA ARG A 265 -24.96 12.20 -17.48
C ARG A 265 -24.67 11.62 -16.07
N SER A 266 -23.38 11.59 -15.73
CA SER A 266 -22.69 11.69 -14.41
C SER A 266 -23.31 10.98 -13.18
N SER A 267 -22.65 10.09 -12.42
CA SER A 267 -21.22 9.95 -12.09
C SER A 267 -20.77 8.49 -12.15
N ARG A 268 -19.49 8.26 -12.47
CA ARG A 268 -18.87 6.93 -12.26
C ARG A 268 -18.77 6.72 -10.74
N GLY A 269 -18.88 5.48 -10.27
CA GLY A 269 -18.70 5.21 -8.85
C GLY A 269 -17.28 5.46 -8.39
N ILE A 270 -17.08 5.74 -7.09
CA ILE A 270 -15.75 6.00 -6.54
C ILE A 270 -14.76 4.87 -6.86
N LEU A 271 -15.19 3.60 -6.80
CA LEU A 271 -14.33 2.46 -7.13
C LEU A 271 -13.83 2.50 -8.58
N HIS A 272 -14.69 2.87 -9.51
CA HIS A 272 -14.33 2.95 -10.92
C HIS A 272 -13.48 4.20 -11.22
N GLU A 273 -13.79 5.33 -10.57
CA GLU A 273 -12.96 6.53 -10.68
C GLU A 273 -11.57 6.29 -10.08
N MET A 274 -11.46 5.63 -8.93
CA MET A 274 -10.18 5.26 -8.31
C MET A 274 -9.37 4.34 -9.23
N GLN A 275 -9.99 3.30 -9.78
CA GLN A 275 -9.31 2.44 -10.76
C GLN A 275 -8.84 3.21 -12.00
N SER A 276 -9.64 4.16 -12.49
CA SER A 276 -9.28 5.02 -13.61
C SER A 276 -8.09 5.93 -13.26
N LEU A 277 -8.09 6.48 -12.05
CA LEU A 277 -7.00 7.31 -11.52
C LEU A 277 -5.70 6.50 -11.42
N LEU A 278 -5.73 5.34 -10.76
CA LEU A 278 -4.56 4.47 -10.64
C LEU A 278 -4.05 4.01 -12.01
N LYS A 279 -4.93 3.76 -12.99
CA LYS A 279 -4.52 3.44 -14.36
C LYS A 279 -3.84 4.62 -15.07
N LYS A 280 -4.36 5.85 -14.91
CA LYS A 280 -3.74 7.08 -15.43
C LYS A 280 -2.30 7.20 -14.93
N TYR A 281 -2.09 7.07 -13.62
CA TYR A 281 -0.77 7.27 -13.02
C TYR A 281 0.22 6.14 -13.30
N ARG A 282 -0.23 4.88 -13.43
CA ARG A 282 0.63 3.80 -13.97
C ARG A 282 1.15 4.16 -15.36
N ALA A 283 0.26 4.61 -16.25
CA ALA A 283 0.65 4.99 -17.61
C ALA A 283 1.62 6.18 -17.61
N GLU A 284 1.41 7.14 -16.72
CA GLU A 284 2.25 8.33 -16.61
C GLU A 284 3.64 8.04 -16.05
N ILE A 285 3.76 7.18 -15.03
CA ILE A 285 5.07 6.69 -14.55
C ILE A 285 5.80 5.99 -15.70
N VAL A 286 5.14 5.08 -16.42
CA VAL A 286 5.77 4.37 -17.56
C VAL A 286 6.18 5.36 -18.65
N ARG A 287 5.36 6.37 -18.94
CA ARG A 287 5.66 7.40 -19.94
C ARG A 287 6.89 8.21 -19.53
N GLN A 288 6.92 8.72 -18.29
CA GLN A 288 8.08 9.46 -17.78
C GLN A 288 9.32 8.57 -17.69
N SER A 289 9.16 7.27 -17.42
CA SER A 289 10.22 6.26 -17.41
C SER A 289 10.78 5.94 -18.82
N ARG A 290 9.95 5.93 -19.86
CA ARG A 290 10.39 5.67 -21.25
C ARG A 290 10.99 6.89 -21.92
N LEU A 291 10.58 8.09 -21.50
CA LEU A 291 11.32 9.32 -21.83
C LEU A 291 12.72 9.31 -21.21
N LEU A 292 13.01 8.38 -20.28
CA LEU A 292 14.37 8.15 -19.79
C LEU A 292 15.23 7.46 -20.85
N ASP A 293 14.79 6.32 -21.38
CA ASP A 293 15.56 5.46 -22.28
C ASP A 293 15.92 6.09 -23.64
N LYS A 294 15.20 7.14 -24.05
CA LYS A 294 15.44 7.84 -25.32
C LYS A 294 16.41 9.02 -25.21
N GLY A 295 16.66 9.53 -24.00
CA GLY A 295 17.58 10.64 -23.74
C GLY A 295 19.06 10.24 -23.67
N ASP A 296 19.35 8.96 -23.42
CA ASP A 296 20.72 8.41 -23.33
C ASP A 296 21.26 7.92 -24.70
N ARG A 297 20.58 8.24 -25.80
CA ARG A 297 20.99 7.87 -27.18
C ARG A 297 21.47 9.06 -28.02
N THR A 298 21.88 10.15 -27.39
CA THR A 298 22.48 11.31 -28.07
C THR A 298 23.77 11.72 -27.42
#